data_AF-A0A183JPR6-F1
#
_entry.id   AF-A0A183JPR6-F1
#
_cell.length_a   1.000
_cell.length_b   1.000
_cell.length_c   1.000
_cell.angle_alpha   90.00
_cell.angle_beta   90.00
_cell.angle_gamma   90.00
#
_symmetry.space_group_name_H-M   'P 1'
#
loop_
_entity.id
_entity.type
_entity.pdbx_description
1 polymer ?
#
loop_
_entity_poly.entity_id
_entity_poly.type
_entity_poly.pdbx_seq_one_letter_code
_entity_poly.pdbx_strand_id
1 'polypeptide(L)'
;MIHLWGRSGNLLEESRRIVPVHLRLGGVIDGLSTNTESASPVMARMLTSLTGPNYELKEGEEVRVISNKDDQHFWTVQTNNGIVKIPSVCLWISDPDLEAVKRSVM
;
A
#
# COMPACT_ATOMS: atom_id res chain seq x y z
N MET A 1 20.78 -29.78 7.92
CA MET A 1 19.91 -29.00 8.84
C MET A 1 20.10 -27.49 8.66
N ILE A 2 21.33 -26.96 8.67
CA ILE A 2 21.65 -25.52 8.53
C ILE A 2 21.07 -24.88 7.25
N HIS A 3 21.07 -25.61 6.13
CA HIS A 3 20.57 -25.09 4.84
C HIS A 3 19.07 -24.80 4.83
N LEU A 4 18.25 -25.59 5.54
CA LEU A 4 16.81 -25.36 5.62
C LEU A 4 16.50 -24.13 6.46
N TRP A 5 17.20 -23.97 7.59
CA TRP A 5 17.11 -22.78 8.44
C TRP A 5 17.51 -21.51 7.69
N GLY A 6 18.60 -21.54 6.93
CA GLY A 6 19.00 -20.40 6.09
C GLY A 6 17.96 -20.05 5.02
N ARG A 7 17.32 -21.05 4.39
CA ARG A 7 16.24 -20.82 3.42
C ARG A 7 14.99 -20.25 4.06
N SER A 8 14.59 -20.72 5.24
CA SER A 8 13.45 -20.18 5.98
C SER A 8 13.71 -18.73 6.42
N GLY A 9 14.93 -18.42 6.87
CA GLY A 9 15.33 -17.05 7.19
C GLY A 9 15.23 -16.12 5.97
N ASN A 10 15.75 -16.55 4.83
CA ASN A 10 15.66 -15.79 3.58
C ASN A 10 14.20 -15.59 3.13
N LEU A 11 13.35 -16.63 3.23
CA LEU A 11 11.93 -16.52 2.90
C LEU A 11 11.20 -15.48 3.77
N LEU A 12 11.54 -15.40 5.06
CA LEU A 12 10.98 -14.41 5.99
C LEU A 12 11.48 -12.99 5.70
N GLU A 13 12.71 -12.83 5.21
CA GLU A 13 13.21 -11.52 4.79
C GLU A 13 12.52 -11.05 3.50
N GLU A 14 12.37 -11.95 2.52
CA GLU A 14 11.73 -11.64 1.25
C GLU A 14 10.22 -11.43 1.39
N SER A 15 9.54 -12.13 2.31
CA SER A 15 8.11 -11.91 2.54
C SER A 15 7.78 -10.50 3.02
N ARG A 16 8.69 -9.85 3.75
CA ARG A 16 8.58 -8.45 4.19
C ARG A 16 8.74 -7.45 3.05
N ARG A 17 9.16 -7.89 1.87
CA ARG A 17 9.31 -7.05 0.66
C ARG A 17 8.12 -7.21 -0.30
N ILE A 18 7.25 -8.19 -0.06
CA ILE A 18 6.06 -8.42 -0.86
C ILE A 18 5.02 -7.34 -0.55
N VAL A 19 4.48 -6.75 -1.60
CA VAL A 19 3.52 -5.64 -1.52
C VAL A 19 2.11 -6.16 -1.75
N PRO A 20 1.12 -5.67 -1.00
CA PRO A 20 -0.25 -6.16 -1.06
C PRO A 20 -0.96 -5.66 -2.34
N VAL A 21 -0.72 -6.33 -3.47
CA VAL A 21 -1.31 -5.99 -4.77
C VAL A 21 -2.84 -6.01 -4.73
N HIS A 22 -3.42 -6.89 -3.90
CA HIS A 22 -4.88 -6.96 -3.70
C HIS A 22 -5.47 -5.63 -3.20
N LEU A 23 -4.71 -4.86 -2.40
CA LEU A 23 -5.16 -3.55 -1.94
C LEU A 23 -5.21 -2.53 -3.08
N ARG A 24 -4.47 -2.71 -4.19
CA ARG A 24 -4.54 -1.82 -5.35
C ARG A 24 -5.81 -2.02 -6.18
N LEU A 25 -6.44 -3.19 -6.10
CA LEU A 25 -7.55 -3.62 -6.96
C LEU A 25 -8.90 -3.42 -6.28
N GLY A 26 -9.13 -2.24 -5.68
CA GLY A 26 -10.38 -1.93 -4.98
C GLY A 26 -10.44 -2.44 -3.54
N GLY A 27 -9.29 -2.74 -2.93
CA GLY A 27 -9.18 -3.28 -1.57
C GLY A 27 -9.25 -2.23 -0.45
N VAL A 28 -9.52 -0.95 -0.74
CA VAL A 28 -9.56 0.13 0.26
C VAL A 28 -10.89 0.88 0.23
N ILE A 29 -11.55 0.95 1.39
CA ILE A 29 -12.83 1.68 1.59
C ILE A 29 -12.75 2.44 2.92
N ASP A 30 -13.19 3.70 2.95
CA ASP A 30 -13.15 4.59 4.13
C ASP A 30 -11.78 4.65 4.84
N GLY A 31 -10.73 4.50 4.04
CA GLY A 31 -9.34 4.50 4.46
C GLY A 31 -8.91 3.29 5.26
N LEU A 32 -9.60 2.17 5.09
CA LEU A 32 -9.31 0.88 5.69
C LEU A 32 -9.18 -0.22 4.63
N SER A 33 -8.30 -1.18 4.91
CA SER A 33 -8.17 -2.41 4.12
C SER A 33 -9.43 -3.27 4.24
N THR A 34 -9.82 -3.86 3.12
CA THR A 34 -10.96 -4.77 3.01
C THR A 34 -10.48 -6.15 2.57
N ASN A 35 -11.26 -7.19 2.86
CA ASN A 35 -10.89 -8.59 2.58
C ASN A 35 -9.57 -9.04 3.25
N THR A 36 -9.17 -8.35 4.32
CA THR A 36 -8.06 -8.72 5.21
C THR A 36 -8.63 -9.20 6.54
N GLU A 37 -7.90 -10.06 7.27
CA GLU A 37 -8.34 -10.56 8.58
C GLU A 37 -8.59 -9.44 9.60
N SER A 38 -7.82 -8.34 9.49
CA SER A 38 -8.01 -7.13 10.27
C SER A 38 -8.06 -5.90 9.37
N ALA A 39 -9.04 -5.03 9.59
CA ALA A 39 -9.11 -3.74 8.92
C ALA A 39 -7.97 -2.85 9.43
N SER A 40 -7.15 -2.34 8.51
CA SER A 40 -5.98 -1.52 8.82
C SER A 40 -5.94 -0.28 7.94
N PRO A 41 -5.47 0.87 8.45
CA PRO A 41 -5.25 2.05 7.62
C PRO A 41 -4.25 1.74 6.50
N VAL A 42 -4.56 2.17 5.28
CA VAL A 42 -3.68 1.94 4.12
C VAL A 42 -2.89 3.21 3.80
N MET A 43 -1.58 3.12 3.96
CA MET A 43 -0.65 4.19 3.61
C MET A 43 -0.06 3.92 2.23
N ALA A 44 0.16 5.00 1.47
CA ALA A 44 0.83 4.94 0.19
C ALA A 44 1.90 6.04 0.09
N ARG A 45 2.96 5.76 -0.63
CA ARG A 45 4.04 6.67 -0.96
C ARG A 45 3.90 7.16 -2.39
N MET A 46 4.14 8.44 -2.61
CA MET A 46 4.23 9.03 -3.94
C MET A 46 5.48 8.52 -4.66
N LEU A 47 5.30 7.93 -5.84
CA LEU A 47 6.37 7.46 -6.73
C LEU A 47 6.98 8.58 -7.58
N THR A 48 6.23 9.67 -7.77
CA THR A 48 6.66 10.85 -8.52
C THR A 48 5.96 12.07 -7.95
N SER A 49 6.54 13.24 -8.18
CA SER A 49 5.93 14.49 -7.74
C SER A 49 4.72 14.82 -8.63
N LEU A 50 3.64 15.31 -8.01
CA LEU A 50 2.40 15.65 -8.69
C LEU A 50 1.85 16.97 -8.16
N THR A 51 1.66 17.93 -9.06
CA THR A 51 1.06 19.22 -8.75
C THR A 51 -0.31 19.31 -9.41
N GLY A 52 -1.32 19.56 -8.59
CA GLY A 52 -2.67 19.86 -9.03
C GLY A 52 -3.06 21.30 -8.70
N PRO A 53 -4.31 21.68 -9.00
CA PRO A 53 -4.80 23.04 -8.74
C PRO A 53 -4.76 23.43 -7.26
N ASN A 54 -5.00 22.46 -6.37
CA ASN A 54 -5.18 22.69 -4.92
C ASN A 54 -4.26 21.81 -4.07
N TYR A 55 -3.28 21.13 -4.67
CA TYR A 55 -2.37 20.25 -3.97
C TYR A 55 -1.00 20.19 -4.65
N GLU A 56 0.03 19.97 -3.85
CA GLU A 56 1.38 19.69 -4.30
C GLU A 56 1.85 18.48 -3.50
N LEU A 57 2.15 17.39 -4.18
CA LEU A 57 2.60 16.14 -3.59
C LEU A 57 4.00 15.85 -4.11
N LYS A 58 4.94 15.63 -3.19
CA LYS A 58 6.34 15.38 -3.55
C LYS A 58 6.61 13.89 -3.69
N GLU A 59 7.58 13.55 -4.53
CA GLU A 59 8.11 12.20 -4.57
C GLU A 59 8.59 11.75 -3.17
N GLY A 60 8.22 10.54 -2.78
CA GLY A 60 8.52 9.99 -1.47
C GLY A 60 7.56 10.41 -0.35
N GLU A 61 6.65 11.36 -0.59
CA GLU A 61 5.65 11.78 0.39
C GLU A 61 4.66 10.66 0.70
N GLU A 62 4.31 10.49 1.97
CA GLU A 62 3.33 9.50 2.41
C GLU A 62 1.94 10.12 2.54
N VAL A 63 0.96 9.45 1.95
CA VAL A 63 -0.45 9.84 1.94
C VAL A 63 -1.30 8.66 2.40
N ARG A 64 -2.44 8.96 3.02
CA ARG A 64 -3.40 7.92 3.39
C ARG A 64 -4.37 7.68 2.24
N VAL A 65 -4.53 6.43 1.81
CA VAL A 65 -5.54 6.08 0.80
C VAL A 65 -6.90 6.04 1.49
N ILE A 66 -7.91 6.73 0.95
CA ILE A 66 -9.29 6.73 1.46
C ILE A 66 -10.14 5.72 0.70
N SER A 67 -10.12 5.77 -0.63
CA SER A 67 -10.91 4.85 -1.46
C SER A 67 -10.24 4.65 -2.80
N ASN A 68 -10.26 3.40 -3.26
CA ASN A 68 -9.94 3.02 -4.63
C ASN A 68 -10.99 2.10 -5.27
N LYS A 69 -12.19 2.08 -4.69
CA LYS A 69 -13.29 1.23 -5.14
C LYS A 69 -13.97 1.76 -6.39
N ASP A 70 -14.12 3.08 -6.47
CA ASP A 70 -14.96 3.72 -7.50
C ASP A 70 -14.26 3.80 -8.86
N ASP A 71 -12.93 3.90 -8.87
CA ASP A 71 -12.12 4.09 -10.07
C ASP A 71 -10.72 3.51 -9.89
N GLN A 72 -10.32 2.58 -10.75
CA GLN A 72 -9.02 1.91 -10.66
C GLN A 72 -7.85 2.82 -11.06
N HIS A 73 -8.11 3.82 -11.91
CA HIS A 73 -7.07 4.72 -12.42
C HIS A 73 -6.82 5.90 -11.49
N PHE A 74 -7.78 6.22 -10.62
CA PHE A 74 -7.70 7.38 -9.75
C PHE A 74 -8.20 7.06 -8.36
N TRP A 75 -7.37 7.32 -7.36
CA TRP A 75 -7.68 7.04 -5.97
C TRP A 75 -7.93 8.33 -5.21
N THR A 76 -8.82 8.24 -4.23
CA THR A 76 -9.06 9.30 -3.28
C THR A 76 -8.07 9.14 -2.12
N VAL A 77 -7.26 10.16 -1.88
CA VAL A 77 -6.23 10.16 -0.82
C VAL A 77 -6.43 11.35 0.11
N GLN A 78 -6.04 11.17 1.37
CA GLN A 78 -5.93 12.24 2.35
C GLN A 78 -4.50 12.76 2.35
N THR A 79 -4.38 14.05 2.11
CA THR A 79 -3.13 14.83 2.13
C THR A 79 -3.19 15.85 3.26
N ASN A 80 -2.09 16.53 3.55
CA ASN A 80 -2.05 17.62 4.52
C ASN A 80 -2.97 18.79 4.13
N ASN A 81 -3.23 18.98 2.84
CA ASN A 81 -4.06 20.06 2.30
C ASN A 81 -5.54 19.65 2.12
N GLY A 82 -5.89 18.40 2.47
CA GLY A 82 -7.25 17.88 2.37
C GLY A 82 -7.35 16.61 1.53
N ILE A 83 -8.59 16.31 1.12
CA ILE A 83 -8.92 15.09 0.37
C ILE A 83 -8.88 15.40 -1.12
N VAL A 84 -8.07 14.65 -1.87
CA VAL A 84 -7.90 14.85 -3.32
C VAL A 84 -7.92 13.52 -4.06
N LYS A 85 -8.32 13.58 -5.33
CA LYS A 85 -8.31 12.42 -6.24
C LYS A 85 -7.10 12.51 -7.16
N ILE A 86 -6.25 11.49 -7.16
CA ILE A 86 -4.97 11.46 -7.90
C ILE A 86 -4.79 10.15 -8.67
N PRO A 87 -3.97 10.12 -9.75
CA PRO A 87 -3.73 8.90 -10.50
C PRO A 87 -3.10 7.80 -9.64
N SER A 88 -3.66 6.60 -9.70
CA SER A 88 -3.23 5.44 -8.90
C SER A 88 -1.80 4.99 -9.23
N VAL A 89 -1.36 5.20 -10.47
CA VAL A 89 0.00 4.89 -10.94
C VAL A 89 1.08 5.70 -10.22
N CYS A 90 0.74 6.86 -9.67
CA CYS A 90 1.68 7.69 -8.91
C CYS A 90 1.86 7.22 -7.46
N LEU A 91 1.12 6.19 -7.02
CA LEU A 91 1.08 5.74 -5.64
C LEU A 91 1.65 4.33 -5.50
N TRP A 92 2.40 4.10 -4.43
CA TRP A 92 2.93 2.81 -4.01
C TRP A 92 2.44 2.48 -2.61
N ILE A 93 1.80 1.33 -2.38
CA ILE A 93 1.39 0.92 -1.04
C ILE A 93 2.63 0.41 -0.31
N SER A 94 3.07 1.13 0.73
CA SER A 94 4.38 0.93 1.36
C SER A 94 4.43 -0.28 2.28
N ASP A 95 3.29 -0.62 2.88
CA ASP A 95 3.23 -1.64 3.92
C ASP A 95 3.38 -3.05 3.33
N PRO A 96 4.07 -3.97 4.03
CA PRO A 96 4.22 -5.34 3.58
C PRO A 96 2.88 -6.07 3.59
N ASP A 97 2.75 -7.05 2.69
CA ASP A 97 1.61 -7.96 2.71
C ASP A 97 1.69 -8.88 3.95
N LEU A 98 0.84 -8.61 4.93
CA LEU A 98 0.80 -9.37 6.18
C LEU A 98 0.50 -10.85 5.96
N GLU A 99 -0.26 -11.20 4.91
CA GLU A 99 -0.55 -12.59 4.58
C GLU A 99 0.72 -13.30 4.08
N ALA A 100 1.52 -12.62 3.26
CA ALA A 100 2.80 -13.15 2.80
C ALA A 100 3.77 -13.37 3.96
N VAL A 101 3.84 -12.41 4.90
CA VAL A 101 4.67 -12.54 6.10
C VAL A 101 4.22 -13.72 6.97
N LYS A 102 2.92 -13.84 7.26
CA LYS A 102 2.37 -14.95 8.05
C LYS A 102 2.71 -16.32 7.45
N ARG A 103 2.55 -16.46 6.14
CA ARG A 103 2.86 -17.71 5.41
C ARG A 103 4.34 -18.06 5.32
N SER A 104 5.24 -17.11 5.60
CA SER A 104 6.68 -17.39 5.61
C SER A 104 7.19 -17.97 6.94
N VAL A 105 6.39 -17.85 8.01
CA VAL A 105 6.73 -18.36 9.35
C VAL A 105 6.08 -19.72 9.63
N MET A 106 4.94 -20.01 8.99
CA MET A 106 4.15 -21.24 9.15
C MET A 106 4.42 -22.29 8.09
#